data_AF-A0AA35PUE5-F1
#
_entry.id   AF-A0AA35PUE5-F1
#
_cell.length_a   1.000
_cell.length_b   1.000
_cell.length_c   1.000
_cell.angle_alpha   90.00
_cell.angle_beta   90.00
_cell.angle_gamma   90.00
#
_symmetry.space_group_name_H-M   'P 1'
#
loop_
_entity.id
_entity.type
_entity.pdbx_description
1 polymer ?
#
loop_
_entity_poly.entity_id
_entity_poly.type
_entity_poly.pdbx_seq_one_letter_code
_entity_poly.pdbx_strand_id
1 'polypeptide(L)'
;MEPSGMRPRPGPFLACACFFTDNLFVPRYGLHLRYHGDPEQLRRDYGPVLRQRGCRSVEEFEAVVQEVEKEVQRRKELECRSRERKAIISQNYKPKHPQLYTLQESFLAPEFLETVRYCTSKGADLQGLLDRVESISDKRIYRLPVFAKEFCQAFIEELENFEQSELPKGRPNSMNNYGVLLNELGLDETFITSLREKYLQPLTALLYPDCGGGCLDSHKAFVVKYALQEDLDLSSHYDNAEVTLNISLGKEFTEGNLYFAEFRKQPSAKIHRS
;
A
#
# COMPACT_ATOMS: atom_id res chain seq x y z
N MET A 1 3.65 28.93 32.59
CA MET A 1 3.41 27.48 32.38
C MET A 1 2.32 27.37 31.34
N GLU A 2 2.68 27.22 30.08
CA GLU A 2 1.70 26.98 29.02
C GLU A 2 1.17 25.54 29.15
N PRO A 3 -0.13 25.29 28.90
CA PRO A 3 -0.67 23.95 28.94
C PRO A 3 -0.10 23.15 27.77
N SER A 4 0.58 22.06 28.10
CA SER A 4 1.01 21.04 27.15
C SER A 4 -0.18 20.62 26.29
N GLY A 5 -0.17 20.99 25.01
CA GLY A 5 -1.13 20.51 24.02
C GLY A 5 -1.07 18.99 23.96
N MET A 6 -2.06 18.32 24.53
CA MET A 6 -2.32 16.91 24.24
C MET A 6 -2.48 16.81 22.72
N ARG A 7 -1.57 16.11 22.05
CA ARG A 7 -1.80 15.68 20.68
C ARG A 7 -3.12 14.91 20.67
N PRO A 8 -4.06 15.22 19.77
CA PRO A 8 -5.29 14.45 19.67
C PRO A 8 -4.92 12.98 19.49
N ARG A 9 -5.58 12.10 20.25
CA ARG A 9 -5.46 10.65 20.03
C ARG A 9 -5.80 10.39 18.57
N PRO A 10 -5.04 9.55 17.84
CA PRO A 10 -5.39 9.22 16.46
C PRO A 10 -6.84 8.74 16.45
N GLY A 11 -7.69 9.44 15.70
CA GLY A 11 -9.03 8.97 15.43
C GLY A 11 -8.98 7.66 14.64
N PRO A 12 -10.05 6.85 14.63
CA PRO A 12 -10.11 5.71 13.75
C PRO A 12 -9.91 6.15 12.29
N PHE A 13 -9.18 5.35 11.50
CA PHE A 13 -9.09 5.58 10.06
C PHE A 13 -10.49 5.60 9.46
N LEU A 14 -10.83 6.68 8.76
CA LEU A 14 -12.12 6.84 8.12
C LEU A 14 -12.03 6.38 6.68
N ALA A 15 -12.90 5.45 6.28
CA ALA A 15 -13.08 5.12 4.87
C ALA A 15 -14.11 6.07 4.25
N CYS A 16 -13.78 6.64 3.08
CA CYS A 16 -14.76 7.37 2.29
C CYS A 16 -15.93 6.45 1.90
N ALA A 17 -17.17 6.93 2.03
CA ALA A 17 -18.35 6.18 1.57
C ALA A 17 -18.28 5.81 0.07
N CYS A 18 -17.57 6.62 -0.72
CA CYS A 18 -17.28 6.37 -2.13
C CYS A 18 -16.56 5.04 -2.38
N PHE A 19 -15.85 4.49 -1.38
CA PHE A 19 -15.22 3.18 -1.49
C PHE A 19 -16.21 2.07 -1.85
N PHE A 20 -17.49 2.19 -1.47
CA PHE A 20 -18.50 1.19 -1.75
C PHE A 20 -19.22 1.39 -3.09
N THR A 21 -19.04 2.53 -3.75
CA THR A 21 -19.80 2.92 -4.95
C THR A 21 -18.92 3.19 -6.16
N ASP A 22 -17.67 3.58 -5.96
CA ASP A 22 -16.79 4.09 -7.01
C ASP A 22 -15.63 3.15 -7.30
N ASN A 23 -15.08 3.27 -8.51
CA ASN A 23 -13.93 2.50 -8.99
C ASN A 23 -14.11 0.97 -8.81
N LEU A 24 -15.33 0.47 -9.01
CA LEU A 24 -15.63 -0.96 -9.01
C LEU A 24 -15.11 -1.55 -10.33
N PHE A 25 -14.12 -2.44 -10.26
CA PHE A 25 -13.51 -3.03 -11.45
C PHE A 25 -14.29 -4.27 -11.89
N VAL A 26 -14.60 -4.34 -13.17
CA VAL A 26 -15.23 -5.50 -13.83
C VAL A 26 -14.20 -6.14 -14.76
N PRO A 27 -13.39 -7.10 -14.26
CA PRO A 27 -12.36 -7.79 -15.03
C PRO A 27 -12.79 -8.26 -16.42
N ARG A 28 -13.98 -8.84 -16.54
CA ARG A 28 -14.50 -9.40 -17.81
C ARG A 28 -14.45 -8.39 -18.96
N TYR A 29 -14.63 -7.12 -18.65
CA TYR A 29 -14.65 -6.03 -19.62
C TYR A 29 -13.54 -5.01 -19.40
N GLY A 30 -12.62 -5.23 -18.46
CA GLY A 30 -11.51 -4.31 -18.14
C GLY A 30 -11.98 -2.89 -17.84
N LEU A 31 -13.10 -2.73 -17.13
CA LEU A 31 -13.79 -1.45 -16.94
C LEU A 31 -13.96 -1.12 -15.46
N HIS A 32 -13.65 0.12 -15.08
CA HIS A 32 -14.07 0.68 -13.79
C HIS A 32 -15.40 1.39 -13.94
N LEU A 33 -16.28 1.22 -12.95
CA LEU A 33 -17.60 1.81 -12.95
C LEU A 33 -18.02 2.32 -11.57
N ARG A 34 -19.11 3.10 -11.58
CA ARG A 34 -19.84 3.56 -10.40
C ARG A 34 -21.17 2.82 -10.31
N TYR A 35 -21.49 2.31 -9.12
CA TYR A 35 -22.72 1.58 -8.85
C TYR A 35 -23.33 2.00 -7.52
N HIS A 36 -24.59 2.43 -7.56
CA HIS A 36 -25.33 2.87 -6.39
C HIS A 36 -26.38 1.86 -5.91
N GLY A 37 -26.28 0.59 -6.33
CA GLY A 37 -27.27 -0.44 -6.01
C GLY A 37 -28.49 -0.45 -6.95
N ASP A 38 -28.43 0.26 -8.08
CA ASP A 38 -29.50 0.31 -9.09
C ASP A 38 -28.98 -0.27 -10.44
N PRO A 39 -29.41 -1.48 -10.83
CA PRO A 39 -29.06 -2.06 -12.13
C PRO A 39 -29.47 -1.20 -13.34
N GLU A 40 -30.54 -0.39 -13.21
CA GLU A 40 -30.96 0.50 -14.29
C GLU A 40 -30.01 1.70 -14.42
N GLN A 41 -29.44 2.20 -13.32
CA GLN A 41 -28.36 3.19 -13.37
C GLN A 41 -27.14 2.63 -14.10
N LEU A 42 -26.73 1.41 -13.77
CA LEU A 42 -25.62 0.74 -14.47
C LEU A 42 -25.89 0.61 -15.97
N ARG A 43 -27.12 0.25 -16.34
CA ARG A 43 -27.54 0.09 -17.75
C ARG A 43 -27.52 1.41 -18.50
N ARG A 44 -28.03 2.49 -17.89
CA ARG A 44 -28.04 3.84 -18.49
C ARG A 44 -26.63 4.37 -18.68
N ASP A 45 -25.80 4.28 -17.65
CA ASP A 45 -24.50 4.95 -17.62
C ASP A 45 -23.41 4.18 -18.37
N TYR A 46 -23.41 2.83 -18.27
CA TYR A 46 -22.33 1.99 -18.79
C TYR A 46 -22.78 1.05 -19.92
N GLY A 47 -24.09 0.91 -20.17
CA GLY A 47 -24.63 0.01 -21.20
C GLY A 47 -24.00 0.19 -22.61
N PRO A 48 -23.83 1.43 -23.13
CA PRO A 48 -23.16 1.65 -24.40
C PRO A 48 -21.71 1.14 -24.44
N VAL A 49 -20.91 1.41 -23.40
CA VAL A 49 -19.50 0.99 -23.32
C VAL A 49 -19.39 -0.52 -23.12
N LEU A 50 -20.23 -1.11 -22.27
CA LEU A 50 -20.29 -2.56 -22.07
C LEU A 50 -20.62 -3.28 -23.38
N ARG A 51 -21.57 -2.77 -24.18
CA ARG A 51 -21.88 -3.31 -25.52
C ARG A 51 -20.70 -3.24 -26.48
N GLN A 52 -19.99 -2.11 -26.50
CA GLN A 52 -18.77 -1.97 -27.32
C GLN A 52 -17.68 -2.96 -26.93
N ARG A 53 -17.62 -3.33 -25.64
CA ARG A 53 -16.68 -4.31 -25.09
C ARG A 53 -17.19 -5.75 -25.10
N GLY A 54 -18.33 -6.02 -25.73
CA GLY A 54 -18.82 -7.38 -25.99
C GLY A 54 -19.98 -7.85 -25.13
N CYS A 55 -20.48 -7.06 -24.16
CA CYS A 55 -21.70 -7.38 -23.40
C CYS A 55 -22.94 -7.10 -24.26
N ARG A 56 -23.43 -8.11 -24.99
CA ARG A 56 -24.48 -7.99 -26.01
C ARG A 56 -25.81 -8.63 -25.60
N SER A 57 -25.82 -9.56 -24.65
CA SER A 57 -27.04 -10.22 -24.18
C SER A 57 -27.53 -9.70 -22.83
N VAL A 58 -28.78 -10.03 -22.48
CA VAL A 58 -29.37 -9.68 -21.18
C VAL A 58 -28.68 -10.47 -20.06
N GLU A 59 -28.39 -11.74 -20.32
CA GLU A 59 -27.70 -12.65 -19.39
C GLU A 59 -26.26 -12.17 -19.11
N GLU A 60 -25.56 -11.67 -20.13
CA GLU A 60 -24.24 -11.06 -19.94
C GLU A 60 -24.30 -9.81 -19.07
N PHE A 61 -25.34 -8.99 -19.24
CA PHE A 61 -25.52 -7.80 -18.42
C PHE A 61 -25.88 -8.15 -16.97
N GLU A 62 -26.76 -9.13 -16.75
CA GLU A 62 -27.08 -9.65 -15.42
C GLU A 62 -25.83 -10.19 -14.71
N ALA A 63 -24.94 -10.87 -15.44
CA ALA A 63 -23.67 -11.31 -14.90
C ALA A 63 -22.77 -10.15 -14.45
N VAL A 64 -22.78 -9.01 -15.18
CA VAL A 64 -22.07 -7.79 -14.74
C VAL A 64 -22.66 -7.25 -13.44
N VAL A 65 -23.99 -7.18 -13.33
CA VAL A 65 -24.65 -6.70 -12.11
C VAL A 65 -24.25 -7.58 -10.91
N GLN A 66 -24.30 -8.90 -11.06
CA GLN A 66 -23.89 -9.84 -10.01
C GLN A 66 -22.41 -9.70 -9.63
N GLU A 67 -21.52 -9.51 -10.60
CA GLU A 67 -20.09 -9.30 -10.37
C GLU A 67 -19.83 -8.02 -9.57
N VAL A 68 -20.50 -6.92 -9.94
CA VAL A 68 -20.42 -5.63 -9.25
C VAL A 68 -20.98 -5.72 -7.84
N GLU A 69 -22.15 -6.33 -7.65
CA GLU A 69 -22.77 -6.51 -6.33
C GLU A 69 -21.91 -7.34 -5.40
N LYS A 70 -21.31 -8.41 -5.92
CA LYS A 70 -20.35 -9.24 -5.18
C LYS A 70 -19.13 -8.44 -4.75
N GLU A 71 -18.59 -7.57 -5.61
CA GLU A 71 -17.48 -6.68 -5.26
C GLU A 71 -17.87 -5.65 -4.18
N VAL A 72 -19.05 -5.03 -4.29
CA VAL A 72 -19.57 -4.12 -3.26
C VAL A 72 -19.72 -4.84 -1.92
N GLN A 73 -20.30 -6.05 -1.92
CA GLN A 73 -20.47 -6.84 -0.71
C GLN A 73 -19.12 -7.24 -0.12
N ARG A 74 -18.16 -7.65 -0.96
CA ARG A 74 -16.79 -7.94 -0.53
C ARG A 74 -16.16 -6.73 0.16
N ARG A 75 -16.31 -5.52 -0.41
CA ARG A 75 -15.78 -4.27 0.18
C ARG A 75 -16.40 -3.97 1.55
N LYS A 76 -17.72 -4.16 1.71
CA LYS A 76 -18.42 -4.00 3.00
C LYS A 76 -17.93 -4.96 4.08
N GLU A 77 -17.55 -6.18 3.69
CA GLU A 77 -17.09 -7.21 4.64
C GLU A 77 -15.59 -7.12 4.97
N LEU A 78 -14.81 -6.29 4.27
CA LEU A 78 -13.35 -6.23 4.41
C LEU A 78 -12.91 -6.01 5.86
N GLU A 79 -13.48 -5.01 6.53
CA GLU A 79 -13.10 -4.64 7.89
C GLU A 79 -13.43 -5.74 8.89
N CYS A 80 -14.65 -6.28 8.82
CA CYS A 80 -15.09 -7.36 9.73
C CYS A 80 -14.18 -8.58 9.58
N ARG A 81 -13.96 -9.03 8.33
CA ARG A 81 -13.08 -10.18 8.06
C ARG A 81 -11.63 -9.91 8.47
N SER A 82 -11.13 -8.69 8.31
CA SER A 82 -9.78 -8.32 8.75
C SER A 82 -9.65 -8.36 10.28
N ARG A 83 -10.66 -7.87 11.02
CA ARG A 83 -10.71 -7.95 12.48
C ARG A 83 -10.75 -9.38 12.98
N GLU A 84 -11.54 -10.24 12.36
CA GLU A 84 -11.61 -11.68 12.68
C GLU A 84 -10.25 -12.36 12.48
N ARG A 85 -9.60 -12.12 11.33
CA ARG A 85 -8.25 -12.66 11.06
C ARG A 85 -7.24 -12.16 12.09
N LYS A 86 -7.21 -10.85 12.36
CA LYS A 86 -6.31 -10.25 13.36
C LYS A 86 -6.51 -10.87 14.75
N ALA A 87 -7.75 -11.11 15.16
CA ALA A 87 -8.05 -11.78 16.42
C ALA A 87 -7.47 -13.21 16.45
N ILE A 88 -7.73 -14.01 15.42
CA ILE A 88 -7.21 -15.38 15.31
C ILE A 88 -5.67 -15.38 15.31
N ILE A 89 -5.04 -14.53 14.50
CA ILE A 89 -3.58 -14.42 14.40
C ILE A 89 -2.97 -14.05 15.76
N SER A 90 -3.50 -13.02 16.41
CA SER A 90 -2.99 -12.55 17.71
C SER A 90 -3.03 -13.60 18.82
N GLN A 91 -3.97 -14.55 18.76
CA GLN A 91 -4.14 -15.59 19.77
C GLN A 91 -3.27 -16.83 19.50
N ASN A 92 -2.98 -17.12 18.23
CA ASN A 92 -2.43 -18.40 17.82
C ASN A 92 -1.04 -18.33 17.20
N TYR A 93 -0.64 -17.18 16.66
CA TYR A 93 0.65 -17.02 16.03
C TYR A 93 1.76 -16.85 17.08
N LYS A 94 2.89 -17.52 16.86
CA LYS A 94 4.09 -17.41 17.68
C LYS A 94 5.19 -16.75 16.84
N PRO A 95 5.51 -15.47 17.08
CA PRO A 95 6.57 -14.79 16.36
C PRO A 95 7.91 -15.50 16.52
N LYS A 96 8.65 -15.63 15.42
CA LYS A 96 10.04 -16.10 15.42
C LYS A 96 10.98 -15.00 15.93
N HIS A 97 10.65 -13.75 15.59
CA HIS A 97 11.40 -12.55 15.94
C HIS A 97 10.49 -11.53 16.65
N PRO A 98 10.12 -11.74 17.94
CA PRO A 98 9.21 -10.86 18.68
C PRO A 98 9.64 -9.38 18.72
N GLN A 99 10.95 -9.13 18.67
CA GLN A 99 11.53 -7.78 18.67
C GLN A 99 11.12 -6.93 17.47
N LEU A 100 10.69 -7.55 16.36
CA LEU A 100 10.28 -6.84 15.13
C LEU A 100 8.92 -6.17 15.27
N TYR A 101 8.12 -6.50 16.28
CA TYR A 101 6.76 -6.01 16.46
C TYR A 101 6.70 -4.58 17.02
N THR A 102 7.85 -3.99 17.33
CA THR A 102 7.97 -2.59 17.74
C THR A 102 9.13 -1.97 17.00
N LEU A 103 8.92 -0.83 16.34
CA LEU A 103 9.99 -0.17 15.59
C LEU A 103 11.12 0.27 16.53
N GLN A 104 12.35 -0.06 16.17
CA GLN A 104 13.58 0.36 16.85
C GLN A 104 14.46 1.12 15.86
N GLU A 105 15.21 2.11 16.34
CA GLU A 105 16.15 2.85 15.48
C GLU A 105 17.24 1.94 14.89
N SER A 106 17.61 0.86 15.58
CA SER A 106 18.55 -0.15 15.07
C SER A 106 18.06 -0.88 13.83
N PHE A 107 16.77 -0.80 13.50
CA PHE A 107 16.21 -1.38 12.28
C PHE A 107 16.39 -0.47 11.07
N LEU A 108 16.63 0.83 11.31
CA LEU A 108 16.69 1.85 10.28
C LEU A 108 18.12 2.03 9.79
N ALA A 109 18.27 2.32 8.50
CA ALA A 109 19.57 2.61 7.91
C ALA A 109 20.16 3.90 8.54
N PRO A 110 21.46 3.95 8.85
CA PRO A 110 22.09 5.15 9.42
C PRO A 110 21.85 6.42 8.59
N GLU A 111 21.92 6.32 7.26
CA GLU A 111 21.70 7.41 6.31
C GLU A 111 20.24 7.90 6.33
N PHE A 112 19.29 6.99 6.56
CA PHE A 112 17.88 7.35 6.75
C PHE A 112 17.70 8.18 8.01
N LEU A 113 18.29 7.74 9.12
CA LEU A 113 18.23 8.46 10.39
C LEU A 113 18.89 9.84 10.29
N GLU A 114 20.00 9.98 9.57
CA GLU A 114 20.61 11.28 9.28
C GLU A 114 19.69 12.19 8.49
N THR A 115 19.01 11.65 7.48
CA THR A 115 18.04 12.39 6.66
C THR A 115 16.85 12.85 7.50
N VAL A 116 16.32 11.99 8.38
CA VAL A 116 15.23 12.34 9.31
C VAL A 116 15.69 13.43 10.30
N ARG A 117 16.90 13.32 10.85
CA ARG A 117 17.48 14.35 11.73
C ARG A 117 17.62 15.69 11.02
N TYR A 118 18.02 15.70 9.75
CA TYR A 118 18.05 16.92 8.95
C TYR A 118 16.65 17.51 8.79
N CYS A 119 15.66 16.71 8.35
CA CYS A 119 14.29 17.17 8.10
C CYS A 119 13.57 17.70 9.36
N THR A 120 14.02 17.28 10.54
CA THR A 120 13.49 17.74 11.84
C THR A 120 14.28 18.91 12.44
N SER A 121 15.40 19.30 11.82
CA SER A 121 16.24 20.40 12.29
C SER A 121 15.67 21.78 11.92
N LYS A 122 16.11 22.82 12.66
CA LYS A 122 15.75 24.21 12.33
C LYS A 122 16.42 24.61 11.01
N GLY A 123 15.61 25.10 10.07
CA GLY A 123 16.09 25.52 8.75
C GLY A 123 16.19 24.38 7.72
N ALA A 124 15.61 23.21 8.01
CA ALA A 124 15.42 22.18 7.00
C ALA A 124 14.56 22.73 5.84
N ASP A 125 15.01 22.50 4.62
CA ASP A 125 14.30 22.89 3.41
C ASP A 125 14.35 21.77 2.37
N LEU A 126 13.63 21.97 1.27
CA LEU A 126 13.55 20.99 0.19
C LEU A 126 14.94 20.76 -0.44
N GLN A 127 15.74 21.82 -0.64
CA GLN A 127 17.02 21.68 -1.34
C GLN A 127 18.00 20.82 -0.53
N GLY A 128 18.14 21.07 0.77
CA GLY A 128 19.02 20.25 1.59
C GLY A 128 18.52 18.81 1.78
N LEU A 129 17.22 18.55 1.67
CA LEU A 129 16.70 17.19 1.59
C LEU A 129 17.07 16.52 0.27
N LEU A 130 16.93 17.23 -0.86
CA LEU A 130 17.30 16.72 -2.18
C LEU A 130 18.79 16.38 -2.29
N ASP A 131 19.66 17.03 -1.53
CA ASP A 131 21.09 16.67 -1.45
C ASP A 131 21.36 15.35 -0.70
N ARG A 132 20.35 14.78 -0.03
CA ARG A 132 20.44 13.57 0.81
C ARG A 132 19.67 12.37 0.27
N VAL A 133 18.86 12.56 -0.76
CA VAL A 133 18.09 11.51 -1.41
C VAL A 133 18.42 11.48 -2.89
N GLU A 134 18.35 10.31 -3.49
CA GLU A 134 18.55 10.20 -4.93
C GLU A 134 17.25 10.52 -5.65
N SER A 135 17.26 11.53 -6.52
CA SER A 135 16.17 11.78 -7.46
C SER A 135 16.29 10.81 -8.64
N ILE A 136 15.25 10.00 -8.82
CA ILE A 136 15.18 8.98 -9.87
C ILE A 136 14.56 9.56 -11.15
N SER A 137 13.80 10.64 -11.03
CA SER A 137 13.18 11.35 -12.16
C SER A 137 12.73 12.76 -11.77
N ASP A 138 12.44 13.57 -12.78
CA ASP A 138 11.77 14.87 -12.64
C ASP A 138 10.34 14.79 -12.09
N LYS A 139 9.77 13.58 -11.97
CA LYS A 139 8.42 13.33 -11.45
C LYS A 139 8.36 13.15 -9.93
N ARG A 140 9.33 13.69 -9.21
CA ARG A 140 9.40 13.63 -7.73
C ARG A 140 9.40 12.19 -7.22
N ILE A 141 10.21 11.34 -7.84
CA ILE A 141 10.43 9.96 -7.40
C ILE A 141 11.82 9.91 -6.77
N TYR A 142 11.89 9.46 -5.52
CA TYR A 142 13.12 9.47 -4.74
C TYR A 142 13.49 8.07 -4.26
N ARG A 143 14.79 7.83 -4.15
CA ARG A 143 15.36 6.61 -3.59
C ARG A 143 16.29 6.96 -2.44
N LEU A 144 16.18 6.19 -1.37
CA LEU A 144 17.02 6.26 -0.19
C LEU A 144 16.99 4.91 0.54
N PRO A 145 18.07 4.49 1.21
CA PRO A 145 18.03 3.33 2.10
C PRO A 145 17.11 3.65 3.28
N VAL A 146 16.24 2.70 3.67
CA VAL A 146 15.29 2.90 4.79
C VAL A 146 15.63 1.97 5.95
N PHE A 147 15.82 0.67 5.67
CA PHE A 147 16.11 -0.33 6.69
C PHE A 147 17.53 -0.87 6.58
N ALA A 148 18.09 -1.26 7.73
CA ALA A 148 19.33 -2.00 7.82
C ALA A 148 19.17 -3.41 7.24
N LYS A 149 20.25 -3.97 6.69
CA LYS A 149 20.25 -5.28 6.04
C LYS A 149 19.88 -6.41 7.02
N GLU A 150 20.38 -6.32 8.25
CA GLU A 150 20.13 -7.27 9.33
C GLU A 150 18.65 -7.31 9.70
N PHE A 151 17.99 -6.14 9.72
CA PHE A 151 16.54 -6.07 9.90
C PHE A 151 15.82 -6.74 8.73
N CYS A 152 16.17 -6.42 7.48
CA CYS A 152 15.54 -7.00 6.31
C CYS A 152 15.61 -8.54 6.32
N GLN A 153 16.75 -9.10 6.71
CA GLN A 153 16.92 -10.55 6.86
C GLN A 153 16.00 -11.13 7.94
N ALA A 154 16.02 -10.58 9.16
CA ALA A 154 15.15 -11.04 10.24
C ALA A 154 13.66 -10.89 9.89
N PHE A 155 13.30 -9.83 9.17
CA PHE A 155 11.94 -9.58 8.75
C PHE A 155 11.47 -10.57 7.68
N ILE A 156 12.32 -10.91 6.70
CA ILE A 156 12.02 -11.99 5.74
C ILE A 156 11.78 -13.31 6.47
N GLU A 157 12.62 -13.68 7.43
CA GLU A 157 12.45 -14.92 8.18
C GLU A 157 11.14 -14.95 8.99
N GLU A 158 10.74 -13.83 9.58
CA GLU A 158 9.46 -13.69 10.29
C GLU A 158 8.28 -13.84 9.35
N LEU A 159 8.35 -13.22 8.16
CA LEU A 159 7.30 -13.32 7.14
C LEU A 159 7.18 -14.76 6.62
N GLU A 160 8.29 -15.43 6.34
CA GLU A 160 8.30 -16.84 5.92
C GLU A 160 7.73 -17.76 6.99
N ASN A 161 8.04 -17.51 8.27
CA ASN A 161 7.47 -18.25 9.40
C ASN A 161 5.94 -18.08 9.47
N PHE A 162 5.43 -16.86 9.27
CA PHE A 162 4.00 -16.61 9.22
C PHE A 162 3.35 -17.26 8.00
N GLU A 163 3.98 -17.19 6.83
CA GLU A 163 3.50 -17.80 5.60
C GLU A 163 3.34 -19.32 5.74
N GLN A 164 4.28 -20.00 6.40
CA GLN A 164 4.26 -21.44 6.64
C GLN A 164 3.22 -21.89 7.68
N SER A 165 2.60 -20.96 8.41
CA SER A 165 1.55 -21.30 9.38
C SER A 165 0.21 -21.58 8.69
N GLU A 166 -0.66 -22.36 9.32
CA GLU A 166 -2.05 -22.60 8.85
C GLU A 166 -3.02 -21.45 9.19
N LEU A 167 -2.50 -20.33 9.71
CA LEU A 167 -3.32 -19.19 10.13
C LEU A 167 -3.93 -18.47 8.93
N PRO A 168 -5.10 -17.84 9.10
CA PRO A 168 -5.79 -17.18 8.00
C PRO A 168 -4.99 -15.96 7.52
N LYS A 169 -4.93 -15.77 6.20
CA LYS A 169 -4.19 -14.68 5.55
C LYS A 169 -5.12 -13.86 4.67
N GLY A 170 -5.15 -12.55 4.86
CA GLY A 170 -5.86 -11.65 3.95
C GLY A 170 -5.06 -11.37 2.68
N ARG A 171 -5.75 -11.04 1.59
CA ARG A 171 -5.10 -10.64 0.33
C ARG A 171 -4.55 -9.21 0.44
N PRO A 172 -3.29 -8.96 0.08
CA PRO A 172 -2.69 -7.62 0.13
C PRO A 172 -3.44 -6.56 -0.67
N ASN A 173 -3.77 -6.86 -1.92
CA ASN A 173 -4.54 -6.00 -2.80
C ASN A 173 -5.30 -6.82 -3.86
N SER A 174 -5.98 -6.16 -4.80
CA SER A 174 -6.77 -6.81 -5.84
C SER A 174 -5.96 -7.54 -6.92
N MET A 175 -4.66 -7.24 -7.05
CA MET A 175 -3.75 -7.85 -8.02
C MET A 175 -2.81 -8.88 -7.41
N ASN A 176 -2.62 -8.87 -6.09
CA ASN A 176 -1.75 -9.79 -5.39
C ASN A 176 -2.54 -10.77 -4.55
N ASN A 177 -2.45 -12.05 -4.92
CA ASN A 177 -3.08 -13.12 -4.16
C ASN A 177 -2.21 -13.55 -2.97
N TYR A 178 -0.90 -13.31 -3.05
CA TYR A 178 0.09 -13.77 -2.08
C TYR A 178 0.82 -12.62 -1.41
N GLY A 179 1.07 -12.77 -0.11
CA GLY A 179 1.73 -11.77 0.71
C GLY A 179 1.13 -11.67 2.11
N VAL A 180 1.58 -10.67 2.86
CA VAL A 180 1.25 -10.50 4.28
C VAL A 180 0.74 -9.09 4.52
N LEU A 181 -0.47 -8.98 5.08
CA LEU A 181 -1.02 -7.73 5.59
C LEU A 181 -0.41 -7.43 6.97
N LEU A 182 0.41 -6.38 7.07
CA LEU A 182 1.19 -6.11 8.29
C LEU A 182 0.30 -5.69 9.47
N ASN A 183 -0.84 -5.08 9.19
CA ASN A 183 -1.82 -4.71 10.21
C ASN A 183 -2.48 -5.94 10.87
N GLU A 184 -2.70 -7.01 10.09
CA GLU A 184 -3.25 -8.29 10.57
C GLU A 184 -2.20 -9.11 11.32
N LEU A 185 -0.93 -9.01 10.92
CA LEU A 185 0.18 -9.63 11.64
C LEU A 185 0.46 -8.94 12.98
N GLY A 186 0.06 -7.68 13.16
CA GLY A 186 0.23 -6.96 14.43
C GLY A 186 1.35 -5.91 14.43
N LEU A 187 1.84 -5.53 13.25
CA LEU A 187 2.89 -4.52 13.07
C LEU A 187 2.33 -3.09 12.88
N ASP A 188 1.00 -2.91 12.94
CA ASP A 188 0.36 -1.63 12.60
C ASP A 188 0.79 -0.49 13.53
N GLU A 189 0.42 -0.57 14.81
CA GLU A 189 0.49 0.54 15.77
C GLU A 189 1.91 0.87 16.20
N THR A 190 2.65 -0.16 16.62
CA THR A 190 3.97 0.02 17.25
C THR A 190 5.09 0.08 16.22
N PHE A 191 4.86 -0.40 15.00
CA PHE A 191 5.86 -0.36 13.94
C PHE A 191 5.50 0.63 12.84
N ILE A 192 4.41 0.39 12.08
CA ILE A 192 4.10 1.17 10.88
C ILE A 192 3.66 2.59 11.22
N THR A 193 2.77 2.78 12.22
CA THR A 193 2.39 4.12 12.69
C THR A 193 3.61 4.89 13.18
N SER A 194 4.50 4.24 13.96
CA SER A 194 5.76 4.86 14.40
C SER A 194 6.66 5.25 13.23
N LEU A 195 6.81 4.39 12.21
CA LEU A 195 7.60 4.67 11.01
C LEU A 195 7.05 5.90 10.27
N ARG A 196 5.74 5.92 10.05
CA ARG A 196 5.01 6.97 9.35
C ARG A 196 5.15 8.32 10.05
N GLU A 197 4.78 8.39 11.33
CA GLU A 197 4.69 9.66 12.05
C GLU A 197 6.05 10.24 12.43
N LYS A 198 7.00 9.39 12.83
CA LYS A 198 8.28 9.86 13.37
C LYS A 198 9.36 10.00 12.30
N TYR A 199 9.34 9.16 11.27
CA TYR A 199 10.45 9.07 10.32
C TYR A 199 10.06 9.47 8.91
N LEU A 200 8.88 9.08 8.40
CA LEU A 200 8.48 9.43 7.03
C LEU A 200 7.88 10.82 6.92
N GLN A 201 7.02 11.21 7.86
CA GLN A 201 6.29 12.48 7.83
C GLN A 201 7.22 13.72 7.71
N PRO A 202 8.38 13.80 8.39
CA PRO A 202 9.30 14.93 8.20
C PRO A 202 9.82 15.06 6.76
N LEU A 203 10.07 13.93 6.08
CA LEU A 203 10.54 13.92 4.70
C LEU A 203 9.38 14.28 3.76
N THR A 204 8.22 13.64 3.92
CA THR A 204 7.08 13.86 3.02
C THR A 204 6.52 15.28 3.15
N ALA A 205 6.61 15.92 4.31
CA ALA A 205 6.26 17.32 4.50
C ALA A 205 7.07 18.28 3.61
N LEU A 206 8.35 17.97 3.38
CA LEU A 206 9.22 18.75 2.51
C LEU A 206 9.08 18.36 1.04
N LEU A 207 8.97 17.06 0.74
CA LEU A 207 8.93 16.54 -0.64
C LEU A 207 7.58 16.78 -1.35
N TYR A 208 6.48 16.73 -0.60
CA TYR A 208 5.12 16.74 -1.15
C TYR A 208 4.17 17.67 -0.36
N PRO A 209 4.52 18.95 -0.15
CA PRO A 209 3.66 19.88 0.59
C PRO A 209 2.31 20.12 -0.11
N ASP A 210 2.27 19.99 -1.43
CA ASP A 210 1.09 20.13 -2.28
C ASP A 210 0.14 18.91 -2.24
N CYS A 211 0.61 17.76 -1.75
CA CYS A 211 -0.17 16.53 -1.64
C CYS A 211 -0.45 16.13 -0.19
N GLY A 212 -0.36 17.06 0.76
CA GLY A 212 -0.62 16.76 2.18
C GLY A 212 0.47 15.92 2.85
N GLY A 213 1.70 15.92 2.33
CA GLY A 213 2.79 15.10 2.87
C GLY A 213 3.12 15.36 4.35
N GLY A 214 2.75 16.53 4.89
CA GLY A 214 2.90 16.86 6.31
C GLY A 214 1.73 16.43 7.20
N CYS A 215 0.66 15.89 6.63
CA CYS A 215 -0.57 15.50 7.35
C CYS A 215 -1.11 14.14 6.91
N LEU A 216 -0.24 13.24 6.45
CA LEU A 216 -0.62 11.84 6.21
C LEU A 216 -1.22 11.28 7.50
N ASP A 217 -2.45 10.76 7.44
CA ASP A 217 -3.25 10.40 8.62
C ASP A 217 -3.68 8.92 8.66
N SER A 218 -3.40 8.18 7.58
CA SER A 218 -3.64 6.74 7.48
C SER A 218 -2.55 6.02 6.67
N HIS A 219 -2.56 4.69 6.69
CA HIS A 219 -1.69 3.86 5.87
C HIS A 219 -2.30 2.49 5.59
N LYS A 220 -1.83 1.85 4.52
CA LYS A 220 -2.05 0.43 4.26
C LYS A 220 -0.70 -0.23 3.97
N ALA A 221 -0.22 -1.06 4.90
CA ALA A 221 1.08 -1.70 4.79
C ALA A 221 0.95 -3.21 4.56
N PHE A 222 1.64 -3.69 3.53
CA PHE A 222 1.66 -5.10 3.16
C PHE A 222 2.97 -5.47 2.49
N VAL A 223 3.32 -6.75 2.57
CA VAL A 223 4.43 -7.34 1.81
C VAL A 223 3.84 -8.18 0.69
N VAL A 224 4.40 -8.03 -0.50
CA VAL A 224 4.08 -8.88 -1.65
C VAL A 224 5.22 -9.87 -1.83
N LYS A 225 4.86 -11.12 -2.10
CA LYS A 225 5.81 -12.15 -2.51
C LYS A 225 5.65 -12.38 -4.01
N TYR A 226 6.74 -12.24 -4.74
CA TYR A 226 6.81 -12.63 -6.14
C TYR A 226 7.48 -13.99 -6.22
N ALA A 227 6.75 -15.00 -6.68
CA ALA A 227 7.29 -16.31 -7.01
C ALA A 227 7.10 -16.58 -8.51
N LEU A 228 8.00 -17.36 -9.11
CA LEU A 228 7.82 -17.85 -10.49
C LEU A 228 6.46 -18.56 -10.56
N GLN A 229 5.60 -18.13 -11.48
CA GLN A 229 4.21 -18.61 -11.71
C GLN A 229 3.11 -18.03 -10.82
N GLU A 230 3.42 -17.12 -9.89
CA GLU A 230 2.42 -16.41 -9.09
C GLU A 230 2.24 -14.96 -9.61
N ASP A 231 1.01 -14.45 -9.60
CA ASP A 231 0.64 -13.06 -9.95
C ASP A 231 1.23 -12.54 -11.30
N LEU A 232 1.04 -13.31 -12.39
CA LEU A 232 1.60 -13.04 -13.73
C LEU A 232 0.99 -11.85 -14.49
N ASP A 233 -0.10 -11.24 -13.99
CA ASP A 233 -0.78 -10.11 -14.64
C ASP A 233 -0.79 -8.87 -13.74
N LEU A 234 0.37 -8.19 -13.67
CA LEU A 234 0.51 -6.90 -12.99
C LEU A 234 0.13 -5.78 -13.96
N SER A 235 -1.18 -5.58 -14.14
CA SER A 235 -1.70 -4.44 -14.89
C SER A 235 -1.26 -3.10 -14.27
N SER A 236 -1.09 -2.08 -15.11
CA SER A 236 -0.80 -0.72 -14.62
C SER A 236 -1.97 -0.20 -13.80
N HIS A 237 -1.68 0.31 -12.61
CA HIS A 237 -2.66 0.82 -11.66
C HIS A 237 -2.11 2.05 -10.94
N TYR A 238 -3.01 2.73 -10.24
CA TYR A 238 -2.68 3.77 -9.28
C TYR A 238 -2.85 3.20 -7.88
N ASP A 239 -1.95 3.57 -6.97
CA ASP A 239 -2.16 3.33 -5.56
C ASP A 239 -3.21 4.30 -5.02
N ASN A 240 -4.06 3.81 -4.12
CA ASN A 240 -4.98 4.67 -3.37
C ASN A 240 -4.24 5.29 -2.18
N ALA A 241 -3.29 6.17 -2.47
CA ALA A 241 -2.47 6.88 -1.49
C ALA A 241 -1.93 8.20 -2.09
N GLU A 242 -1.72 9.21 -1.24
CA GLU A 242 -1.02 10.45 -1.62
C GLU A 242 0.47 10.19 -1.86
N VAL A 243 1.06 9.29 -1.07
CA VAL A 243 2.48 8.89 -1.15
C VAL A 243 2.60 7.39 -0.92
N THR A 244 3.28 6.69 -1.83
CA THR A 244 3.63 5.27 -1.68
C THR A 244 5.11 5.12 -1.34
N LEU A 245 5.42 4.32 -0.33
CA LEU A 245 6.77 3.83 -0.05
C LEU A 245 6.90 2.37 -0.48
N ASN A 246 7.80 2.09 -1.42
CA ASN A 246 8.13 0.73 -1.86
C ASN A 246 9.52 0.36 -1.37
N ILE A 247 9.63 -0.74 -0.62
CA ILE A 247 10.88 -1.19 -0.01
C ILE A 247 11.23 -2.57 -0.53
N SER A 248 12.42 -2.68 -1.12
CA SER A 248 13.03 -3.98 -1.41
C SER A 248 13.58 -4.58 -0.11
N LEU A 249 13.15 -5.79 0.25
CA LEU A 249 13.65 -6.50 1.43
C LEU A 249 14.89 -7.36 1.12
N GLY A 250 15.35 -7.41 -0.14
CA GLY A 250 16.68 -7.93 -0.46
C GLY A 250 16.79 -9.43 -0.74
N LYS A 251 15.72 -10.12 -1.19
CA LYS A 251 15.93 -11.38 -1.91
C LYS A 251 16.53 -11.06 -3.27
N GLU A 252 17.59 -11.76 -3.67
CA GLU A 252 18.16 -11.63 -5.01
C GLU A 252 17.09 -12.01 -6.05
N PHE A 253 16.79 -11.11 -6.97
CA PHE A 253 15.96 -11.41 -8.14
C PHE A 253 16.60 -10.81 -9.39
N THR A 254 16.56 -11.55 -10.48
CA THR A 254 17.07 -11.11 -11.79
C THR A 254 16.04 -10.29 -12.56
N GLU A 255 14.76 -10.39 -12.20
CA GLU A 255 13.64 -9.76 -12.91
C GLU A 255 12.54 -9.31 -11.94
N GLY A 256 12.30 -8.01 -11.85
CA GLY A 256 11.34 -7.42 -10.89
C GLY A 256 11.35 -5.88 -10.91
N ASN A 257 11.24 -5.28 -12.10
CA ASN A 257 11.33 -3.82 -12.24
C ASN A 257 9.99 -3.15 -11.92
N LEU A 258 10.04 -2.04 -11.18
CA LEU A 258 8.90 -1.13 -11.05
C LEU A 258 8.86 -0.21 -12.26
N TYR A 259 7.78 -0.29 -13.04
CA TYR A 259 7.58 0.59 -14.18
C TYR A 259 6.49 1.60 -13.85
N PHE A 260 6.83 2.89 -13.83
CA PHE A 260 5.79 3.92 -13.83
C PHE A 260 5.36 4.15 -15.28
N ALA A 261 4.08 3.90 -15.57
CA ALA A 261 3.52 3.88 -16.93
C ALA A 261 3.80 5.17 -17.72
N GLU A 262 3.90 6.29 -17.00
CA GLU A 262 4.23 7.60 -17.55
C GLU A 262 5.67 7.74 -18.11
N PHE A 263 6.60 6.82 -17.80
CA PHE A 263 7.94 6.77 -18.42
C PHE A 263 8.00 5.88 -19.67
N ARG A 264 6.92 5.19 -20.06
CA ARG A 264 6.92 4.35 -21.29
C ARG A 264 7.18 5.14 -22.58
N LYS A 265 7.15 6.47 -22.55
CA LYS A 265 7.41 7.33 -23.72
C LYS A 265 8.86 7.80 -23.87
N GLN A 266 9.81 7.40 -23.01
CA GLN A 266 11.24 7.70 -23.19
C GLN A 266 12.09 6.42 -23.10
N PRO A 267 12.89 6.06 -24.14
CA PRO A 267 13.61 4.78 -24.21
C PRO A 267 14.76 4.55 -23.21
N SER A 268 14.91 5.33 -22.13
CA SER A 268 16.14 5.29 -21.32
C SER A 268 15.97 5.56 -19.82
N ALA A 269 14.96 4.99 -19.17
CA ALA A 269 14.92 4.91 -17.71
C ALA A 269 14.60 3.48 -17.26
N LYS A 270 15.58 2.57 -17.40
CA LYS A 270 15.58 1.29 -16.69
C LYS A 270 16.14 1.54 -15.30
N ILE A 271 15.29 1.53 -14.27
CA ILE A 271 15.74 1.62 -12.88
C ILE A 271 15.82 0.19 -12.35
N HIS A 272 17.05 -0.29 -12.16
CA HIS A 272 17.29 -1.57 -11.52
C HIS A 272 17.00 -1.47 -10.03
N ARG A 273 16.17 -2.38 -9.51
CA ARG A 273 16.07 -2.61 -8.07
C ARG A 273 17.31 -3.40 -7.64
N SER A 274 18.09 -2.82 -6.75
CA SER A 274 19.14 -3.50 -5.96
C SER A 274 18.69 -3.55 -4.52
#